data_AF-A0A8C5HZE8-F1
#
_entry.id   AF-A0A8C5HZE8-F1
#
_cell.length_a   1.000
_cell.length_b   1.000
_cell.length_c   1.000
_cell.angle_alpha   90.00
_cell.angle_beta   90.00
_cell.angle_gamma   90.00
#
_symmetry.space_group_name_H-M   'P 1'
#
loop_
_entity.id
_entity.type
_entity.pdbx_description
1 polymer ?
#
loop_
_entity_poly.entity_id
_entity_poly.type
_entity_poly.pdbx_seq_one_letter_code
_entity_poly.pdbx_strand_id
1 'polypeptide(L)'
;QLGLSRAGFGSSSAVRTYSGEKLDFNLADAMNQDFLNTRTNEKAELQHLNDRFASYIEKVRFLEQQNAALTVEIETLRGREGPGRVAEMYEEEMRELRKQIEGNTNQRARVEIERDNLADDLNKLKLRLQEEIQQKEEAENNLSAFRADVDNATLARLDLERRIESLQEEIVFLKKIHEEEIRELQSQMKDTQVQIQMDMSKPDLTAALRDIRVQYEGIAAKNIAEAEDWYKSKVSDLNQAVNKNNDALRSAKQESMEYRHQIQSYTCEIDSLKGTNESLLRQMRDMEDRMGREASGYQESISRLEEDIAKMKDDMARHLREYQDLLNVKMALDIEIATYRKLLEGEESRSVDISAYSSIGFRETSPESQHPRSSEVHSKKTVLIKTIETRDGEVVSESTQHQQDIM
;
A
#
# COMPACT_ATOMS: atom_id res chain seq x y z
N GLN A 1 43.64 73.39 -1.16
CA GLN A 1 44.86 73.96 -1.75
C GLN A 1 44.51 75.31 -2.36
N LEU A 2 45.23 76.37 -1.92
CA LEU A 2 45.70 77.55 -2.66
C LEU A 2 44.79 78.13 -3.77
N GLY A 3 44.47 79.42 -3.84
CA GLY A 3 45.08 80.63 -3.26
C GLY A 3 44.15 81.82 -3.55
N LEU A 4 44.05 82.82 -2.66
CA LEU A 4 44.98 83.95 -2.46
C LEU A 4 44.94 85.02 -3.57
N SER A 5 44.80 86.25 -3.08
CA SER A 5 45.34 87.52 -3.59
C SER A 5 44.41 88.35 -4.49
N ARG A 6 43.84 89.46 -4.01
CA ARG A 6 44.47 90.76 -3.62
C ARG A 6 44.59 91.67 -4.85
N ALA A 7 43.92 92.82 -4.82
CA ALA A 7 44.58 94.14 -4.77
C ALA A 7 43.55 95.26 -5.02
N GLY A 8 43.34 96.09 -4.01
CA GLY A 8 43.02 97.50 -4.23
C GLY A 8 44.32 98.30 -4.32
N PHE A 9 44.34 99.27 -5.24
CA PHE A 9 45.23 100.45 -5.31
C PHE A 9 44.39 101.51 -6.05
N GLY A 10 44.16 102.70 -5.53
CA GLY A 10 45.14 103.79 -5.35
C GLY A 10 44.79 104.88 -6.36
N SER A 11 44.03 105.90 -5.96
CA SER A 11 44.51 107.24 -5.56
C SER A 11 44.79 108.21 -6.72
N SER A 12 43.93 109.22 -6.77
CA SER A 12 44.19 110.65 -7.02
C SER A 12 44.87 111.13 -8.32
N SER A 13 44.16 112.03 -9.00
CA SER A 13 44.50 113.47 -9.11
C SER A 13 44.66 114.02 -10.53
N ALA A 14 44.35 115.31 -10.60
CA ALA A 14 44.76 116.33 -11.55
C ALA A 14 43.93 116.50 -12.83
N VAL A 15 43.03 117.48 -12.70
CA VAL A 15 42.49 118.39 -13.72
C VAL A 15 43.55 118.80 -14.76
N ARG A 16 43.20 118.73 -16.05
CA ARG A 16 43.64 119.69 -17.07
C ARG A 16 42.48 120.18 -17.92
N THR A 17 42.35 121.49 -17.83
CA THR A 17 41.60 122.44 -18.64
C THR A 17 41.92 122.29 -20.14
N TYR A 18 40.91 122.37 -21.01
CA TYR A 18 40.75 123.45 -21.99
C TYR A 18 39.48 123.21 -22.82
N SER A 19 38.51 124.07 -22.55
CA SER A 19 37.37 124.42 -23.38
C SER A 19 37.81 125.11 -24.67
N GLY A 20 37.18 124.79 -25.80
CA GLY A 20 37.35 125.64 -26.98
C GLY A 20 36.84 125.15 -28.32
N GLU A 21 35.63 124.59 -28.43
CA GLU A 21 34.73 124.87 -29.56
C GLU A 21 33.31 124.41 -29.22
N LYS A 22 32.33 125.27 -29.54
CA LYS A 22 30.91 125.08 -29.23
C LYS A 22 30.39 123.87 -30.01
N LEU A 23 30.31 122.73 -29.34
CA LEU A 23 29.42 121.65 -29.76
C LEU A 23 27.99 122.03 -29.40
N ASP A 24 27.09 121.83 -30.34
CA ASP A 24 25.67 122.15 -30.23
C ASP A 24 25.01 121.20 -29.20
N PHE A 25 24.97 121.62 -27.94
CA PHE A 25 24.57 120.79 -26.79
C PHE A 25 23.14 120.25 -26.88
N ASN A 26 22.25 120.87 -27.67
CA ASN A 26 20.89 120.38 -27.85
C ASN A 26 20.81 119.13 -28.75
N LEU A 27 21.70 118.99 -29.73
CA LEU A 27 21.74 117.79 -30.58
C LEU A 27 22.51 116.65 -29.89
N ALA A 28 23.57 116.99 -29.16
CA ALA A 28 24.33 116.02 -28.35
C ALA A 28 23.51 115.46 -27.17
N ASP A 29 22.70 116.27 -26.48
CA ASP A 29 21.81 115.76 -25.42
C ASP A 29 20.65 114.93 -25.97
N ALA A 30 20.09 115.29 -27.13
CA ALA A 30 19.05 114.49 -27.78
C ALA A 30 19.60 113.13 -28.26
N MET A 31 20.79 113.11 -28.86
CA MET A 31 21.45 111.86 -29.27
C MET A 31 21.91 111.02 -28.07
N ASN A 32 22.30 111.65 -26.95
CA ASN A 32 22.67 110.95 -25.72
C ASN A 32 21.42 110.40 -24.99
N GLN A 33 20.30 111.13 -25.01
CA GLN A 33 18.99 110.65 -24.52
C GLN A 33 18.49 109.47 -25.37
N ASP A 34 18.60 109.54 -26.69
CA ASP A 34 18.25 108.42 -27.59
C ASP A 34 19.19 107.22 -27.38
N PHE A 35 20.50 107.44 -27.18
CA PHE A 35 21.45 106.37 -26.85
C PHE A 35 21.21 105.75 -25.47
N LEU A 36 20.83 106.57 -24.49
CA LEU A 36 20.41 106.10 -23.16
C LEU A 36 19.11 105.30 -23.27
N ASN A 37 18.15 105.73 -24.09
CA ASN A 37 16.88 105.04 -24.32
C ASN A 37 17.05 103.72 -25.10
N THR A 38 17.91 103.67 -26.12
CA THR A 38 18.23 102.42 -26.82
C THR A 38 18.97 101.46 -25.91
N ARG A 39 19.94 101.94 -25.12
CA ARG A 39 20.68 101.11 -24.17
C ARG A 39 19.82 100.64 -22.98
N THR A 40 18.86 101.44 -22.52
CA THR A 40 17.90 101.00 -21.50
C THR A 40 16.90 99.99 -22.06
N ASN A 41 16.44 100.18 -23.30
CA ASN A 41 15.61 99.19 -24.00
C ASN A 41 16.36 97.88 -24.26
N GLU A 42 17.59 97.93 -24.79
CA GLU A 42 18.44 96.73 -24.97
C GLU A 42 18.73 96.04 -23.63
N LYS A 43 18.98 96.82 -22.56
CA LYS A 43 19.14 96.26 -21.21
C LYS A 43 17.85 95.61 -20.71
N ALA A 44 16.68 96.18 -21.00
CA ALA A 44 15.39 95.61 -20.64
C ALA A 44 15.08 94.34 -21.45
N GLU A 45 15.43 94.31 -22.73
CA GLU A 45 15.31 93.12 -23.58
C GLU A 45 16.26 92.00 -23.14
N LEU A 46 17.52 92.33 -22.81
CA LEU A 46 18.47 91.39 -22.24
C LEU A 46 18.03 90.90 -20.86
N GLN A 47 17.43 91.75 -20.04
CA GLN A 47 16.85 91.35 -18.75
C GLN A 47 15.67 90.39 -18.96
N HIS A 48 14.74 90.71 -19.87
CA HIS A 48 13.61 89.84 -20.18
C HIS A 48 14.06 88.50 -20.77
N LEU A 49 15.09 88.51 -21.61
CA LEU A 49 15.68 87.28 -22.15
C LEU A 49 16.39 86.47 -21.05
N ASN A 50 17.09 87.13 -20.13
CA ASN A 50 17.72 86.48 -18.99
C ASN A 50 16.68 85.88 -18.03
N ASP A 51 15.61 86.60 -17.72
CA ASP A 51 14.50 86.11 -16.90
C ASP A 51 13.84 84.90 -17.55
N ARG A 52 13.69 84.91 -18.89
CA ARG A 52 13.22 83.76 -19.65
C ARG A 52 14.21 82.59 -19.61
N PHE A 53 15.52 82.83 -19.72
CA PHE A 53 16.54 81.78 -19.56
C PHE A 53 16.55 81.21 -18.14
N ALA A 54 16.41 82.04 -17.11
CA ALA A 54 16.29 81.59 -15.73
C ALA A 54 15.07 80.68 -15.55
N SER A 55 13.92 81.05 -16.13
CA SER A 55 12.71 80.21 -16.12
C SER A 55 12.92 78.87 -16.86
N TYR A 56 13.66 78.86 -17.97
CA TYR A 56 14.00 77.62 -18.68
C TYR A 56 14.98 76.75 -17.89
N ILE A 57 16.00 77.34 -17.25
CA ILE A 57 16.94 76.60 -16.40
C ILE A 57 16.21 75.99 -15.21
N GLU A 58 15.30 76.72 -14.58
CA GLU A 58 14.48 76.20 -13.48
C GLU A 58 13.56 75.08 -13.96
N LYS A 59 12.97 75.21 -15.16
CA LYS A 59 12.18 74.15 -15.77
C LYS A 59 13.00 72.90 -16.09
N VAL A 60 14.22 73.06 -16.61
CA VAL A 60 15.14 71.94 -16.89
C VAL A 60 15.54 71.26 -15.58
N ARG A 61 15.91 72.00 -14.53
CA ARG A 61 16.20 71.43 -13.21
C ARG A 61 15.02 70.66 -12.63
N PHE A 62 13.81 71.21 -12.75
CA PHE A 62 12.59 70.52 -12.32
C PHE A 62 12.37 69.23 -13.10
N LEU A 63 12.56 69.24 -14.42
CA LEU A 63 12.44 68.06 -15.27
C LEU A 63 13.56 67.04 -14.99
N GLU A 64 14.79 67.47 -14.73
CA GLU A 64 15.90 66.60 -14.33
C GLU A 64 15.62 65.94 -12.98
N GLN A 65 15.12 66.70 -12.00
CA GLN A 65 14.73 66.15 -10.71
C GLN A 65 13.57 65.16 -10.83
N GLN A 66 12.58 65.47 -11.66
CA GLN A 66 11.46 64.57 -11.94
C GLN A 66 11.94 63.30 -12.67
N ASN A 67 12.83 63.41 -13.65
CA ASN A 67 13.41 62.27 -14.35
C ASN A 67 14.27 61.41 -13.41
N ALA A 68 15.03 62.02 -12.50
CA ALA A 68 15.79 61.30 -11.48
C ALA A 68 14.86 60.52 -10.55
N ALA A 69 13.77 61.14 -10.08
CA ALA A 69 12.76 60.47 -9.27
C ALA A 69 12.09 59.31 -10.01
N LEU A 70 11.70 59.51 -11.27
CA LEU A 70 11.12 58.46 -12.11
C LEU A 70 12.11 57.33 -12.39
N THR A 71 13.40 57.63 -12.54
CA THR A 71 14.44 56.60 -12.75
C THR A 71 14.57 55.70 -11.53
N VAL A 72 14.62 56.29 -10.33
CA VAL A 72 14.64 55.52 -9.07
C VAL A 72 13.36 54.70 -8.92
N GLU A 73 12.19 55.27 -9.24
CA GLU A 73 10.92 54.53 -9.18
C GLU A 73 10.91 53.34 -10.16
N ILE A 74 11.41 53.51 -11.38
CA ILE A 74 11.56 52.43 -12.36
C ILE A 74 12.53 51.35 -11.87
N GLU A 75 13.66 51.73 -11.26
CA GLU A 75 14.62 50.77 -10.70
C GLU A 75 14.03 49.98 -9.53
N THR A 76 13.28 50.64 -8.63
CA THR A 76 12.62 49.95 -7.51
C THR A 76 11.50 49.00 -7.97
N LEU A 77 10.71 49.39 -8.97
CA LEU A 77 9.68 48.53 -9.55
C LEU A 77 10.29 47.34 -10.31
N ARG A 78 11.34 47.56 -11.10
CA ARG A 78 12.08 46.47 -11.76
C ARG A 78 12.73 45.49 -10.78
N GLY A 79 13.22 45.98 -9.63
CA GLY A 79 13.75 45.12 -8.57
C GLY A 79 12.68 44.30 -7.84
N ARG A 80 11.46 44.84 -7.72
CA ARG A 80 10.34 44.19 -7.02
C ARG A 80 9.55 43.20 -7.90
N GLU A 81 9.45 43.50 -9.20
CA GLU A 81 8.64 42.77 -10.19
C GLU A 81 9.52 42.10 -11.26
N GLY A 82 10.80 41.86 -10.96
CA GLY A 82 11.69 41.16 -11.86
C GLY A 82 11.21 39.71 -12.10
N PRO A 83 11.34 39.17 -13.33
CA PRO A 83 10.95 37.80 -13.66
C PRO A 83 11.63 36.73 -12.79
N GLY A 84 12.76 37.06 -12.16
CA GLY A 84 13.46 36.17 -11.22
C GLY A 84 12.72 35.90 -9.91
N ARG A 85 11.92 36.84 -9.38
CA ARG A 85 11.23 36.63 -8.09
C ARG A 85 10.11 35.61 -8.20
N VAL A 86 9.36 35.63 -9.30
CA VAL A 86 8.31 34.65 -9.56
C VAL A 86 8.92 33.27 -9.83
N ALA A 87 10.02 33.22 -10.59
CA ALA A 87 10.77 31.98 -10.80
C ALA A 87 11.31 31.40 -9.48
N GLU A 88 11.84 32.22 -8.58
CA GLU A 88 12.35 31.81 -7.27
C GLU A 88 11.23 31.25 -6.36
N MET A 89 10.04 31.88 -6.34
CA MET A 89 8.90 31.34 -5.59
C MET A 89 8.44 29.97 -6.13
N TYR A 90 8.33 29.82 -7.46
CA TYR A 90 7.99 28.52 -8.05
C TYR A 90 9.08 27.47 -7.82
N GLU A 91 10.35 27.87 -7.80
CA GLU A 91 11.47 26.98 -7.50
C GLU A 91 11.43 26.52 -6.03
N GLU A 92 11.08 27.39 -5.10
CA GLU A 92 10.86 27.05 -3.70
C GLU A 92 9.67 26.11 -3.51
N GLU A 93 8.53 26.38 -4.16
CA GLU A 93 7.37 25.47 -4.16
C GLU A 93 7.72 24.10 -4.75
N MET A 94 8.45 24.06 -5.86
CA MET A 94 8.92 22.81 -6.47
C MET A 94 9.87 22.04 -5.54
N ARG A 95 10.74 22.75 -4.80
CA ARG A 95 11.65 22.14 -3.82
C ARG A 95 10.87 21.52 -2.66
N GLU A 96 9.86 22.22 -2.15
CA GLU A 96 9.02 21.72 -1.07
C GLU A 96 8.16 20.53 -1.51
N LEU A 97 7.56 20.58 -2.70
CA LEU A 97 6.83 19.46 -3.28
C LEU A 97 7.72 18.22 -3.47
N ARG A 98 8.96 18.40 -3.95
CA ARG A 98 9.93 17.30 -4.07
C ARG A 98 10.26 16.68 -2.71
N LYS A 99 10.47 17.51 -1.68
CA LYS A 99 10.71 17.07 -0.30
C LYS A 99 9.52 16.29 0.25
N GLN A 100 8.29 16.73 -0.01
CA GLN A 100 7.08 16.02 0.40
C GLN A 100 6.94 14.67 -0.32
N ILE A 101 7.24 14.61 -1.63
CA ILE A 101 7.26 13.36 -2.39
C ILE A 101 8.27 12.38 -1.80
N GLU A 102 9.49 12.84 -1.50
CA GLU A 102 10.53 12.02 -0.88
C GLU A 102 10.11 11.51 0.51
N GLY A 103 9.56 12.39 1.35
CA GLY A 103 9.03 12.02 2.66
C GLY A 103 7.91 10.98 2.58
N ASN A 104 6.96 11.17 1.68
CA ASN A 104 5.88 10.20 1.44
C ASN A 104 6.39 8.88 0.88
N THR A 105 7.40 8.92 0.01
CA THR A 105 8.02 7.71 -0.57
C THR A 105 8.72 6.89 0.51
N ASN A 106 9.49 7.55 1.39
CA ASN A 106 10.16 6.92 2.52
C ASN A 106 9.15 6.34 3.52
N GLN A 107 8.08 7.08 3.84
CA GLN A 107 7.02 6.59 4.72
C GLN A 107 6.30 5.39 4.12
N ARG A 108 6.01 5.42 2.80
CA ARG A 108 5.41 4.28 2.10
C ARG A 108 6.30 3.05 2.15
N ALA A 109 7.59 3.20 1.86
CA ALA A 109 8.55 2.09 1.92
C ALA A 109 8.65 1.50 3.33
N ARG A 110 8.64 2.36 4.37
CA ARG A 110 8.63 1.89 5.76
C ARG A 110 7.38 1.09 6.10
N VAL A 111 6.19 1.59 5.74
CA VAL A 111 4.92 0.89 6.00
C VAL A 111 4.85 -0.42 5.21
N GLU A 112 5.41 -0.46 4.01
CA GLU A 112 5.49 -1.68 3.20
C GLU A 112 6.35 -2.75 3.86
N ILE A 113 7.51 -2.39 4.40
CA ILE A 113 8.36 -3.31 5.19
C ILE A 113 7.63 -3.79 6.45
N GLU A 114 6.97 -2.89 7.19
CA GLU A 114 6.19 -3.25 8.38
C GLU A 114 5.03 -4.22 8.02
N ARG A 115 4.35 -3.99 6.89
CA ARG A 115 3.32 -4.90 6.37
C ARG A 115 3.89 -6.28 6.07
N ASP A 116 5.03 -6.35 5.38
CA ASP A 116 5.64 -7.62 4.98
C ASP A 116 6.12 -8.41 6.20
N ASN A 117 6.73 -7.73 7.18
CA ASN A 117 7.11 -8.35 8.45
C ASN A 117 5.89 -8.92 9.21
N LEU A 118 4.80 -8.15 9.29
CA LEU A 118 3.57 -8.63 9.92
C LEU A 118 2.93 -9.80 9.17
N ALA A 119 3.02 -9.81 7.84
CA ALA A 119 2.56 -10.93 7.01
C ALA A 119 3.37 -12.20 7.28
N ASP A 120 4.70 -12.09 7.39
CA ASP A 120 5.58 -13.20 7.73
C ASP A 120 5.30 -13.74 9.15
N ASP A 121 5.11 -12.87 10.13
CA ASP A 121 4.78 -13.27 11.49
C ASP A 121 3.41 -13.93 11.59
N LEU A 122 2.42 -13.43 10.85
CA LEU A 122 1.11 -14.06 10.72
C LEU A 122 1.23 -15.46 10.09
N ASN A 123 2.07 -15.63 9.07
CA ASN A 123 2.32 -16.95 8.47
C ASN A 123 3.00 -17.91 9.44
N LYS A 124 4.00 -17.45 10.20
CA LYS A 124 4.64 -18.25 11.27
C LYS A 124 3.63 -18.68 12.35
N LEU A 125 2.75 -17.77 12.76
CA LEU A 125 1.71 -18.07 13.76
C LEU A 125 0.69 -19.07 13.22
N LYS A 126 0.28 -18.96 11.95
CA LYS A 126 -0.58 -19.95 11.29
C LYS A 126 0.06 -21.33 11.26
N LEU A 127 1.34 -21.41 10.91
CA LEU A 127 2.08 -22.69 10.88
C LEU A 127 2.13 -23.33 12.28
N ARG A 128 2.50 -22.54 13.30
CA ARG A 128 2.51 -23.01 14.69
C ARG A 128 1.14 -23.46 15.16
N LEU A 129 0.08 -22.73 14.82
CA LEU A 129 -1.28 -23.14 15.17
C LEU A 129 -1.65 -24.49 14.53
N GLN A 130 -1.25 -24.71 13.28
CA GLN A 130 -1.49 -25.99 12.60
C GLN A 130 -0.72 -27.13 13.25
N GLU A 131 0.55 -26.90 13.63
CA GLU A 131 1.35 -27.88 14.38
C GLU A 131 0.72 -28.23 15.74
N GLU A 132 0.25 -27.23 16.49
CA GLU A 132 -0.43 -27.43 17.78
C GLU A 132 -1.76 -28.19 17.63
N ILE A 133 -2.54 -27.91 16.58
CA ILE A 133 -3.76 -28.67 16.27
C ILE A 133 -3.41 -30.13 16.00
N GLN A 134 -2.38 -30.40 15.18
CA GLN A 134 -1.96 -31.76 14.89
C GLN A 134 -1.49 -32.49 16.16
N GLN A 135 -0.66 -31.85 16.99
CA GLN A 135 -0.21 -32.43 18.26
C GLN A 135 -1.37 -32.72 19.22
N LYS A 136 -2.37 -31.82 19.28
CA LYS A 136 -3.58 -32.03 20.07
C LYS A 136 -4.37 -33.23 19.56
N GLU A 137 -4.59 -33.35 18.25
CA GLU A 137 -5.28 -34.50 17.65
C GLU A 137 -4.54 -35.82 17.91
N GLU A 138 -3.21 -35.83 17.78
CA GLU A 138 -2.37 -36.98 18.12
C GLU A 138 -2.50 -37.36 19.60
N ALA A 139 -2.49 -36.38 20.51
CA ALA A 139 -2.68 -36.60 21.94
C ALA A 139 -4.09 -37.11 22.28
N GLU A 140 -5.14 -36.58 21.64
CA GLU A 140 -6.52 -37.04 21.81
C GLU A 140 -6.71 -38.48 21.30
N ASN A 141 -6.10 -38.82 20.16
CA ASN A 141 -6.10 -40.19 19.63
C ASN A 141 -5.38 -41.16 20.57
N ASN A 142 -4.20 -40.77 21.08
CA ASN A 142 -3.46 -41.58 22.05
C ASN A 142 -4.25 -41.77 23.35
N LEU A 143 -4.91 -40.72 23.85
CA LEU A 143 -5.77 -40.81 25.03
C LEU A 143 -6.96 -41.76 24.80
N SER A 144 -7.57 -41.71 23.63
CA SER A 144 -8.66 -42.62 23.26
C SER A 144 -8.18 -44.07 23.20
N ALA A 145 -6.99 -44.31 22.65
CA ALA A 145 -6.37 -45.64 22.62
C ALA A 145 -6.09 -46.15 24.04
N PHE A 146 -5.49 -45.33 24.91
CA PHE A 146 -5.24 -45.72 26.30
C PHE A 146 -6.51 -45.99 27.09
N ARG A 147 -7.61 -45.25 26.84
CA ARG A 147 -8.91 -45.57 27.45
C ARG A 147 -9.40 -46.95 27.03
N ALA A 148 -9.34 -47.27 25.74
CA ALA A 148 -9.71 -48.59 25.24
C ALA A 148 -8.83 -49.69 25.85
N ASP A 149 -7.52 -49.46 25.99
CA ASP A 149 -6.60 -50.41 26.62
C ASP A 149 -6.93 -50.62 28.10
N VAL A 150 -7.26 -49.54 28.83
CA VAL A 150 -7.71 -49.63 30.23
C VAL A 150 -9.01 -50.43 30.32
N ASP A 151 -9.99 -50.15 29.47
CA ASP A 151 -11.26 -50.88 29.44
C ASP A 151 -11.01 -52.37 29.16
N ASN A 152 -10.19 -52.70 28.16
CA ASN A 152 -9.79 -54.08 27.86
C ASN A 152 -9.08 -54.76 29.04
N ALA A 153 -8.17 -54.06 29.72
CA ALA A 153 -7.47 -54.57 30.90
C ALA A 153 -8.44 -54.79 32.07
N THR A 154 -9.43 -53.91 32.27
CA THR A 154 -10.45 -54.09 33.30
C THR A 154 -11.35 -55.29 33.02
N LEU A 155 -11.74 -55.51 31.76
CA LEU A 155 -12.49 -56.70 31.35
C LEU A 155 -11.69 -57.98 31.58
N ALA A 156 -10.43 -58.01 31.18
CA ALA A 156 -9.54 -59.15 31.42
C ALA A 156 -9.36 -59.44 32.92
N ARG A 157 -9.25 -58.39 33.75
CA ARG A 157 -9.19 -58.52 35.21
C ARG A 157 -10.48 -59.15 35.77
N LEU A 158 -11.65 -58.66 35.34
CA LEU A 158 -12.94 -59.18 35.78
C LEU A 158 -13.14 -60.64 35.38
N ASP A 159 -12.72 -61.04 34.17
CA ASP A 159 -12.80 -62.42 33.73
C ASP A 159 -11.89 -63.35 34.54
N LEU A 160 -10.68 -62.89 34.88
CA LEU A 160 -9.78 -63.61 35.78
C LEU A 160 -10.34 -63.70 37.21
N GLU A 161 -10.94 -62.63 37.73
CA GLU A 161 -11.62 -62.63 39.04
C GLU A 161 -12.74 -63.67 39.08
N ARG A 162 -13.62 -63.70 38.07
CA ARG A 162 -14.67 -64.73 37.94
C ARG A 162 -14.11 -66.14 37.84
N ARG A 163 -12.99 -66.33 37.13
CA ARG A 163 -12.35 -67.65 37.03
C ARG A 163 -11.78 -68.09 38.38
N ILE A 164 -11.20 -67.16 39.15
CA ILE A 164 -10.73 -67.43 40.52
C ILE A 164 -11.92 -67.82 41.42
N GLU A 165 -13.02 -67.06 41.39
CA GLU A 165 -14.23 -67.38 42.17
C GLU A 165 -14.78 -68.76 41.81
N SER A 166 -14.93 -69.07 40.51
CA SER A 166 -15.38 -70.39 40.05
C SER A 166 -14.47 -71.53 40.50
N LEU A 167 -13.14 -71.34 40.46
CA LEU A 167 -12.19 -72.35 40.94
C LEU A 167 -12.23 -72.49 42.46
N GLN A 168 -12.47 -71.40 43.20
CA GLN A 168 -12.65 -71.46 44.65
C GLN A 168 -13.93 -72.23 45.02
N GLU A 169 -15.04 -71.98 44.33
CA GLU A 169 -16.28 -72.75 44.49
C GLU A 169 -16.06 -74.24 44.18
N GLU A 170 -15.32 -74.56 43.11
CA GLU A 170 -14.95 -75.94 42.76
C GLU A 170 -14.11 -76.60 43.86
N ILE A 171 -13.13 -75.90 44.43
CA ILE A 171 -12.32 -76.41 45.56
C ILE A 171 -13.20 -76.68 46.78
N VAL A 172 -14.11 -75.76 47.13
CA VAL A 172 -15.03 -75.94 48.27
C VAL A 172 -15.95 -77.13 48.03
N PHE A 173 -16.48 -77.27 46.82
CA PHE A 173 -17.32 -78.40 46.42
C PHE A 173 -16.57 -79.73 46.54
N LEU A 174 -15.35 -79.83 46.00
CA LEU A 174 -14.52 -81.04 46.08
C LEU A 174 -14.16 -81.38 47.52
N LYS A 175 -13.84 -80.38 48.37
CA LYS A 175 -13.60 -80.61 49.80
C LYS A 175 -14.82 -81.17 50.50
N LYS A 176 -16.01 -80.63 50.22
CA LYS A 176 -17.27 -81.11 50.80
C LYS A 176 -17.55 -82.55 50.39
N ILE A 177 -17.38 -82.89 49.11
CA ILE A 177 -17.52 -84.27 48.63
C ILE A 177 -16.54 -85.19 49.35
N HIS A 178 -15.27 -84.80 49.45
CA HIS A 178 -14.26 -85.63 50.09
C HIS A 178 -14.54 -85.84 51.58
N GLU A 179 -15.01 -84.81 52.29
CA GLU A 179 -15.47 -84.94 53.68
C GLU A 179 -16.68 -85.88 53.81
N GLU A 180 -17.62 -85.83 52.86
CA GLU A 180 -18.77 -86.75 52.81
C GLU A 180 -18.32 -88.18 52.52
N GLU A 181 -17.42 -88.41 51.56
CA GLU A 181 -16.83 -89.73 51.26
C GLU A 181 -16.06 -90.30 52.46
N ILE A 182 -15.23 -89.48 53.13
CA ILE A 182 -14.52 -89.90 54.35
C ILE A 182 -15.54 -90.28 55.43
N ARG A 183 -16.59 -89.48 55.62
CA ARG A 183 -17.64 -89.75 56.62
C ARG A 183 -18.37 -91.06 56.30
N GLU A 184 -18.67 -91.30 55.02
CA GLU A 184 -19.29 -92.53 54.56
C GLU A 184 -18.37 -93.74 54.77
N LEU A 185 -17.09 -93.65 54.38
CA LEU A 185 -16.11 -94.70 54.62
C LEU A 185 -15.87 -94.96 56.12
N GLN A 186 -15.85 -93.92 56.95
CA GLN A 186 -15.79 -94.06 58.41
C GLN A 186 -17.06 -94.73 58.96
N SER A 187 -18.23 -94.43 58.41
CA SER A 187 -19.48 -95.12 58.74
C SER A 187 -19.39 -96.58 58.33
N GLN A 188 -18.97 -96.88 57.11
CA GLN A 188 -18.79 -98.25 56.61
C GLN A 188 -17.77 -99.03 57.45
N MET A 189 -16.68 -98.40 57.90
CA MET A 189 -15.69 -98.98 58.81
C MET A 189 -16.26 -99.23 60.21
N LYS A 190 -17.04 -98.30 60.76
CA LYS A 190 -17.75 -98.49 62.03
C LYS A 190 -18.81 -99.57 61.92
N ASP A 191 -19.54 -99.62 60.81
CA ASP A 191 -20.51 -100.68 60.52
C ASP A 191 -19.80 -102.02 60.37
N THR A 192 -18.64 -102.11 59.70
CA THR A 192 -17.83 -103.34 59.67
C THR A 192 -17.19 -103.68 61.02
N GLN A 193 -16.95 -102.72 61.91
CA GLN A 193 -16.46 -102.94 63.28
C GLN A 193 -17.59 -103.24 64.30
N VAL A 194 -18.85 -102.92 63.97
CA VAL A 194 -20.05 -103.14 64.80
C VAL A 194 -20.90 -104.30 64.29
N GLN A 195 -20.64 -104.82 63.08
CA GLN A 195 -21.24 -106.05 62.54
C GLN A 195 -20.54 -107.31 63.06
N ILE A 196 -20.27 -107.36 64.36
CA ILE A 196 -19.99 -108.61 65.10
C ILE A 196 -20.87 -108.54 66.36
N GLN A 197 -21.90 -109.38 66.39
CA GLN A 197 -22.98 -109.52 67.39
C GLN A 197 -24.22 -108.65 67.15
N MET A 198 -25.14 -109.18 66.35
CA MET A 198 -26.56 -108.88 66.54
C MET A 198 -27.31 -110.21 66.66
N ASP A 199 -27.67 -110.53 67.90
CA ASP A 199 -28.46 -111.69 68.28
C ASP A 199 -29.94 -111.44 67.95
N MET A 200 -30.57 -112.48 67.41
CA MET A 200 -31.84 -112.43 66.68
C MET A 200 -33.01 -112.59 67.65
N SER A 201 -33.74 -111.51 67.91
CA SER A 201 -35.11 -111.60 68.44
C SER A 201 -36.08 -111.11 67.38
N LYS A 202 -37.04 -111.97 67.00
CA LYS A 202 -38.03 -111.73 65.94
C LYS A 202 -38.71 -110.36 66.12
N PRO A 203 -38.44 -109.37 65.26
CA PRO A 203 -39.23 -108.17 65.21
C PRO A 203 -40.53 -108.46 64.48
N ASP A 204 -41.59 -107.74 64.83
CA ASP A 204 -42.83 -107.76 64.07
C ASP A 204 -42.56 -107.24 62.64
N LEU A 205 -42.28 -108.19 61.74
CA LEU A 205 -41.91 -107.98 60.34
C LEU A 205 -42.94 -107.10 59.63
N THR A 206 -44.19 -107.13 60.09
CA THR A 206 -45.30 -106.35 59.55
C THR A 206 -45.15 -104.85 59.83
N ALA A 207 -44.65 -104.48 61.02
CA ALA A 207 -44.43 -103.09 61.38
C ALA A 207 -43.18 -102.52 60.71
N ALA A 208 -42.08 -103.27 60.69
CA ALA A 208 -40.84 -102.85 60.02
C ALA A 208 -40.98 -102.75 58.48
N LEU A 209 -41.68 -103.70 57.84
CA LEU A 209 -41.99 -103.60 56.41
C LEU A 209 -42.90 -102.41 56.09
N ARG A 210 -43.83 -102.07 57.00
CA ARG A 210 -44.69 -100.88 56.86
C ARG A 210 -43.87 -99.59 56.98
N ASP A 211 -42.93 -99.55 57.92
CA ASP A 211 -42.07 -98.38 58.15
C ASP A 211 -41.08 -98.16 57.00
N ILE A 212 -40.45 -99.23 56.50
CA ILE A 212 -39.61 -99.21 55.29
C ILE A 212 -40.43 -98.74 54.09
N ARG A 213 -41.67 -99.22 53.93
CA ARG A 213 -42.55 -98.79 52.85
C ARG A 213 -42.88 -97.30 52.93
N VAL A 214 -43.23 -96.79 54.12
CA VAL A 214 -43.51 -95.36 54.33
C VAL A 214 -42.26 -94.51 54.05
N GLN A 215 -41.08 -94.98 54.44
CA GLN A 215 -39.81 -94.30 54.11
C GLN A 215 -39.54 -94.27 52.61
N TYR A 216 -39.72 -95.39 51.90
CA TYR A 216 -39.57 -95.43 50.45
C TYR A 216 -40.61 -94.57 49.73
N GLU A 217 -41.87 -94.58 50.17
CA GLU A 217 -42.92 -93.71 49.64
C GLU A 217 -42.58 -92.23 49.88
N GLY A 218 -42.03 -91.88 51.04
CA GLY A 218 -41.55 -90.54 51.36
C GLY A 218 -40.35 -90.11 50.51
N ILE A 219 -39.35 -90.99 50.33
CA ILE A 219 -38.17 -90.73 49.49
C ILE A 219 -38.59 -90.59 48.02
N ALA A 220 -39.49 -91.44 47.52
CA ALA A 220 -39.98 -91.37 46.15
C ALA A 220 -40.78 -90.07 45.92
N ALA A 221 -41.67 -89.69 46.84
CA ALA A 221 -42.41 -88.44 46.78
C ALA A 221 -41.47 -87.22 46.82
N LYS A 222 -40.45 -87.26 47.69
CA LYS A 222 -39.43 -86.20 47.79
C LYS A 222 -38.60 -86.09 46.50
N ASN A 223 -38.19 -87.23 45.93
CA ASN A 223 -37.43 -87.26 44.68
C ASN A 223 -38.23 -86.67 43.51
N ILE A 224 -39.53 -86.97 43.43
CA ILE A 224 -40.43 -86.40 42.41
C ILE A 224 -40.56 -84.87 42.60
N ALA A 225 -40.79 -84.40 43.83
CA ALA A 225 -40.89 -82.97 44.11
C ALA A 225 -39.57 -82.21 43.82
N GLU A 226 -38.43 -82.78 44.24
CA GLU A 226 -37.10 -82.22 43.96
C GLU A 226 -36.82 -82.18 42.45
N ALA A 227 -37.21 -83.22 41.70
CA ALA A 227 -37.09 -83.23 40.24
C ALA A 227 -37.99 -82.17 39.59
N GLU A 228 -39.25 -82.03 40.01
CA GLU A 228 -40.17 -81.01 39.51
C GLU A 228 -39.65 -79.58 39.77
N ASP A 229 -39.18 -79.30 40.98
CA ASP A 229 -38.63 -78.00 41.33
C ASP A 229 -37.32 -77.71 40.58
N TRP A 230 -36.48 -78.74 40.39
CA TRP A 230 -35.29 -78.63 39.55
C TRP A 230 -35.64 -78.30 38.10
N TYR A 231 -36.62 -78.98 37.51
CA TYR A 231 -37.09 -78.69 36.15
C TYR A 231 -37.72 -77.31 36.04
N LYS A 232 -38.56 -76.89 37.00
CA LYS A 232 -39.14 -75.54 37.04
C LYS A 232 -38.06 -74.47 37.11
N SER A 233 -37.07 -74.64 38.00
CA SER A 233 -35.94 -73.72 38.13
C SER A 233 -35.16 -73.65 36.82
N LYS A 234 -34.85 -74.81 36.21
CA LYS A 234 -34.11 -74.85 34.95
C LYS A 234 -34.85 -74.19 33.79
N VAL A 235 -36.16 -74.40 33.69
CA VAL A 235 -37.00 -73.73 32.69
C VAL A 235 -37.06 -72.23 32.95
N SER A 236 -37.18 -71.80 34.22
CA SER A 236 -37.16 -70.39 34.60
C SER A 236 -35.83 -69.72 34.22
N ASP A 237 -34.70 -70.35 34.53
CA ASP A 237 -33.35 -69.86 34.19
C ASP A 237 -33.17 -69.73 32.67
N LEU A 238 -33.58 -70.74 31.91
CA LEU A 238 -33.55 -70.70 30.45
C LEU A 238 -34.42 -69.56 29.92
N ASN A 239 -35.63 -69.38 30.45
CA ASN A 239 -36.54 -68.32 30.04
C ASN A 239 -35.98 -66.93 30.38
N GLN A 240 -35.35 -66.77 31.54
CA GLN A 240 -34.67 -65.53 31.91
C GLN A 240 -33.48 -65.24 30.99
N ALA A 241 -32.69 -66.26 30.63
CA ALA A 241 -31.58 -66.11 29.69
C ALA A 241 -32.07 -65.73 28.28
N VAL A 242 -33.17 -66.32 27.80
CA VAL A 242 -33.81 -65.95 26.53
C VAL A 242 -34.30 -64.51 26.55
N ASN A 243 -34.92 -64.06 27.64
CA ASN A 243 -35.39 -62.67 27.77
C ASN A 243 -34.22 -61.69 27.77
N LYS A 244 -33.17 -61.94 28.56
CA LYS A 244 -31.94 -61.12 28.56
C LYS A 244 -31.30 -61.03 27.16
N ASN A 245 -31.25 -62.15 26.43
CA ASN A 245 -30.72 -62.18 25.08
C ASN A 245 -31.61 -61.41 24.09
N ASN A 246 -32.94 -61.50 24.22
CA ASN A 246 -33.87 -60.72 23.41
C ASN A 246 -33.74 -59.21 23.68
N ASP A 247 -33.59 -58.80 24.94
CA ASP A 247 -33.38 -57.39 25.30
C ASP A 247 -32.05 -56.87 24.77
N ALA A 248 -30.97 -57.64 24.91
CA ALA A 248 -29.66 -57.31 24.32
C ALA A 248 -29.74 -57.18 22.79
N LEU A 249 -30.43 -58.12 22.12
CA LEU A 249 -30.66 -58.06 20.68
C LEU A 249 -31.48 -56.83 20.28
N ARG A 250 -32.47 -56.42 21.10
CA ARG A 250 -33.28 -55.23 20.86
C ARG A 250 -32.46 -53.96 21.02
N SER A 251 -31.61 -53.86 22.05
CA SER A 251 -30.69 -52.73 22.23
C SER A 251 -29.73 -52.60 21.05
N ALA A 252 -29.08 -53.71 20.66
CA ALA A 252 -28.14 -53.73 19.52
C ALA A 252 -28.83 -53.31 18.20
N LYS A 253 -30.10 -53.71 17.99
CA LYS A 253 -30.88 -53.26 16.83
C LYS A 253 -31.20 -51.77 16.88
N GLN A 254 -31.53 -51.23 18.05
CA GLN A 254 -31.81 -49.82 18.24
C GLN A 254 -30.56 -48.97 17.98
N GLU A 255 -29.42 -49.35 18.55
CA GLU A 255 -28.12 -48.70 18.30
C GLU A 255 -27.73 -48.76 16.82
N SER A 256 -27.91 -49.91 16.17
CA SER A 256 -27.68 -50.03 14.72
C SER A 256 -28.57 -49.09 13.89
N MET A 257 -29.82 -48.87 14.32
CA MET A 257 -30.74 -47.94 13.67
C MET A 257 -30.34 -46.49 13.90
N GLU A 258 -29.89 -46.14 15.11
CA GLU A 258 -29.36 -44.81 15.44
C GLU A 258 -28.10 -44.48 14.64
N TYR A 259 -27.14 -45.40 14.55
CA TYR A 259 -25.97 -45.20 13.69
C TYR A 259 -26.35 -45.02 12.22
N ARG A 260 -27.36 -45.76 11.73
CA ARG A 260 -27.85 -45.59 10.36
C ARG A 260 -28.47 -44.20 10.15
N HIS A 261 -29.23 -43.69 11.12
CA HIS A 261 -29.77 -42.33 11.07
C HIS A 261 -28.68 -41.26 11.15
N GLN A 262 -27.66 -41.44 11.99
CA GLN A 262 -26.51 -40.53 12.06
C GLN A 262 -25.76 -40.48 10.73
N ILE A 263 -25.49 -41.65 10.10
CA ILE A 263 -24.86 -41.72 8.78
C ILE A 263 -25.69 -40.95 7.74
N GLN A 264 -27.01 -41.13 7.73
CA GLN A 264 -27.89 -40.39 6.81
C GLN A 264 -27.85 -38.88 7.08
N SER A 265 -27.91 -38.46 8.34
CA SER A 265 -27.81 -37.05 8.74
C SER A 265 -26.50 -36.42 8.27
N TYR A 266 -25.37 -37.07 8.55
CA TYR A 266 -24.06 -36.59 8.12
C TYR A 266 -23.91 -36.59 6.59
N THR A 267 -24.49 -37.57 5.89
CA THR A 267 -24.49 -37.59 4.42
C THR A 267 -25.25 -36.38 3.87
N CYS A 268 -26.43 -36.07 4.40
CA CYS A 268 -27.20 -34.90 3.99
C CYS A 268 -26.46 -33.59 4.32
N GLU A 269 -25.79 -33.50 5.46
CA GLU A 269 -24.98 -32.34 5.83
C GLU A 269 -23.80 -32.15 4.87
N ILE A 270 -23.09 -33.23 4.54
CA ILE A 270 -22.00 -33.22 3.56
C ILE A 270 -22.50 -32.75 2.20
N ASP A 271 -23.63 -33.26 1.72
CA ASP A 271 -24.17 -32.89 0.41
C ASP A 271 -24.66 -31.43 0.39
N SER A 272 -25.24 -30.95 1.49
CA SER A 272 -25.59 -29.54 1.67
C SER A 272 -24.35 -28.64 1.62
N LEU A 273 -23.29 -28.99 2.36
CA LEU A 273 -22.02 -28.24 2.38
C LEU A 273 -21.29 -28.28 1.04
N LYS A 274 -21.36 -29.40 0.30
CA LYS A 274 -20.86 -29.47 -1.08
C LYS A 274 -21.64 -28.51 -1.98
N GLY A 275 -22.96 -28.49 -1.89
CA GLY A 275 -23.80 -27.58 -2.67
C GLY A 275 -23.53 -26.10 -2.38
N THR A 276 -23.33 -25.74 -1.10
CA THR A 276 -22.97 -24.35 -0.75
C THR A 276 -21.57 -23.98 -1.25
N ASN A 277 -20.60 -24.90 -1.16
CA ASN A 277 -19.25 -24.70 -1.69
C ASN A 277 -19.26 -24.52 -3.21
N GLU A 278 -19.97 -25.37 -3.96
CA GLU A 278 -20.13 -25.22 -5.42
C GLU A 278 -20.77 -23.88 -5.79
N SER A 279 -21.79 -23.45 -5.04
CA SER A 279 -22.40 -22.13 -5.22
C SER A 279 -21.41 -20.99 -4.98
N LEU A 280 -20.61 -21.05 -3.91
CA LEU A 280 -19.61 -20.03 -3.61
C LEU A 280 -18.50 -19.97 -4.66
N LEU A 281 -18.01 -21.13 -5.11
CA LEU A 281 -17.02 -21.21 -6.20
C LEU A 281 -17.58 -20.62 -7.51
N ARG A 282 -18.86 -20.85 -7.80
CA ARG A 282 -19.53 -20.26 -8.95
C ARG A 282 -19.64 -18.73 -8.82
N GLN A 283 -20.02 -18.23 -7.64
CA GLN A 283 -20.08 -16.79 -7.38
C GLN A 283 -18.70 -16.12 -7.49
N MET A 284 -17.64 -16.77 -7.01
CA MET A 284 -16.27 -16.29 -7.18
C MET A 284 -15.89 -16.16 -8.65
N ARG A 285 -16.11 -17.21 -9.45
CA ARG A 285 -15.84 -17.17 -10.90
C ARG A 285 -16.63 -16.07 -11.60
N ASP A 286 -17.92 -15.93 -11.28
CA ASP A 286 -18.75 -14.87 -11.86
C ASP A 286 -18.24 -13.48 -11.49
N MET A 287 -17.69 -13.29 -10.29
CA MET A 287 -17.05 -12.05 -9.85
C MET A 287 -15.73 -11.80 -10.57
N GLU A 288 -14.86 -12.81 -10.68
CA GLU A 288 -13.61 -12.74 -11.43
C GLU A 288 -13.86 -12.36 -12.90
N ASP A 289 -14.83 -13.00 -13.54
CA ASP A 289 -15.26 -12.72 -14.90
C ASP A 289 -15.82 -11.28 -15.05
N ARG A 290 -16.60 -10.80 -14.08
CA ARG A 290 -17.12 -9.42 -14.08
C ARG A 290 -15.97 -8.41 -13.98
N MET A 291 -15.07 -8.60 -13.03
CA MET A 291 -13.89 -7.75 -12.85
C MET A 291 -12.97 -7.79 -14.07
N GLY A 292 -12.79 -8.97 -14.69
CA GLY A 292 -12.04 -9.11 -15.94
C GLY A 292 -12.66 -8.32 -17.10
N ARG A 293 -13.99 -8.33 -17.23
CA ARG A 293 -14.71 -7.52 -18.23
C ARG A 293 -14.55 -6.02 -17.96
N GLU A 294 -14.69 -5.59 -16.71
CA GLU A 294 -14.52 -4.18 -16.34
C GLU A 294 -13.08 -3.71 -16.61
N ALA A 295 -12.07 -4.50 -16.22
CA ALA A 295 -10.68 -4.21 -16.51
C ALA A 295 -10.40 -4.10 -18.01
N SER A 296 -10.96 -5.01 -18.82
CA SER A 296 -10.87 -4.94 -20.28
C SER A 296 -11.55 -3.67 -20.82
N GLY A 297 -12.69 -3.27 -20.27
CA GLY A 297 -13.38 -2.04 -20.68
C GLY A 297 -12.60 -0.77 -20.34
N TYR A 298 -11.94 -0.73 -19.18
CA TYR A 298 -11.01 0.36 -18.83
C TYR A 298 -9.80 0.38 -19.75
N GLN A 299 -9.24 -0.78 -20.08
CA GLN A 299 -8.11 -0.87 -21.02
C GLN A 299 -8.48 -0.36 -22.41
N GLU A 300 -9.65 -0.74 -22.93
CA GLU A 300 -10.17 -0.24 -24.21
C GLU A 300 -10.38 1.28 -24.17
N SER A 301 -10.92 1.79 -23.06
CA SER A 301 -11.12 3.24 -22.86
C SER A 301 -9.80 4.01 -22.85
N ILE A 302 -8.77 3.45 -22.19
CA ILE A 302 -7.41 4.01 -22.19
C ILE A 302 -6.85 4.02 -23.61
N SER A 303 -6.91 2.89 -24.32
CA SER A 303 -6.41 2.79 -25.70
C SER A 303 -7.10 3.77 -26.64
N ARG A 304 -8.41 3.98 -26.50
CA ARG A 304 -9.14 4.98 -27.28
C ARG A 304 -8.67 6.40 -26.98
N LEU A 305 -8.47 6.75 -25.70
CA LEU A 305 -7.96 8.07 -25.32
C LEU A 305 -6.52 8.29 -25.80
N GLU A 306 -5.68 7.26 -25.78
CA GLU A 306 -4.33 7.32 -26.34
C GLU A 306 -4.34 7.56 -27.86
N GLU A 307 -5.26 6.92 -28.58
CA GLU A 307 -5.47 7.14 -30.02
C GLU A 307 -5.94 8.58 -30.31
N ASP A 308 -6.91 9.07 -29.54
CA ASP A 308 -7.39 10.45 -29.66
C ASP A 308 -6.26 11.47 -29.39
N ILE A 309 -5.41 11.22 -28.38
CA ILE A 309 -4.23 12.05 -28.10
C ILE A 309 -3.24 12.01 -29.27
N ALA A 310 -2.97 10.82 -29.83
CA ALA A 310 -2.08 10.67 -30.97
C ALA A 310 -2.60 11.44 -32.19
N LYS A 311 -3.88 11.32 -32.48
CA LYS A 311 -4.55 12.05 -33.57
C LYS A 311 -4.46 13.56 -33.39
N MET A 312 -4.74 14.07 -32.19
CA MET A 312 -4.64 15.51 -31.91
C MET A 312 -3.22 16.04 -32.03
N LYS A 313 -2.20 15.24 -31.67
CA LYS A 313 -0.79 15.58 -31.90
C LYS A 313 -0.45 15.67 -33.38
N ASP A 314 -0.94 14.73 -34.18
CA ASP A 314 -0.74 14.74 -35.64
C ASP A 314 -1.43 15.95 -36.30
N ASP A 315 -2.66 16.26 -35.89
CA ASP A 315 -3.40 17.44 -36.37
C ASP A 315 -2.68 18.74 -35.97
N MET A 316 -2.16 18.84 -34.74
CA MET A 316 -1.33 19.96 -34.30
C MET A 316 -0.07 20.11 -35.16
N ALA A 317 0.64 19.01 -35.42
CA ALA A 317 1.83 19.00 -36.25
C ALA A 317 1.53 19.36 -37.72
N ARG A 318 0.33 19.02 -38.22
CA ARG A 318 -0.15 19.44 -39.54
C ARG A 318 -0.42 20.95 -39.57
N HIS A 319 -1.15 21.48 -38.59
CA HIS A 319 -1.41 22.92 -38.50
C HIS A 319 -0.14 23.74 -38.38
N LEU A 320 0.84 23.30 -37.58
CA LEU A 320 2.14 23.97 -37.50
C LEU A 320 2.86 24.05 -38.85
N ARG A 321 2.79 22.99 -39.67
CA ARG A 321 3.32 23.01 -41.04
C ARG A 321 2.55 23.99 -41.93
N GLU A 322 1.23 23.95 -41.91
CA GLU A 322 0.37 24.87 -42.68
C GLU A 322 0.65 26.35 -42.30
N TYR A 323 0.83 26.64 -41.01
CA TYR A 323 1.22 27.98 -40.53
C TYR A 323 2.60 28.40 -41.01
N GLN A 324 3.58 27.50 -40.99
CA GLN A 324 4.93 27.78 -41.49
C GLN A 324 4.90 28.07 -43.01
N ASP A 325 4.14 27.30 -43.77
CA ASP A 325 3.97 27.51 -45.21
C ASP A 325 3.30 28.86 -45.51
N LEU A 326 2.24 29.21 -44.76
CA LEU A 326 1.59 30.51 -44.89
C LEU A 326 2.51 31.67 -44.52
N LEU A 327 3.33 31.50 -43.47
CA LEU A 327 4.35 32.48 -43.09
C LEU A 327 5.37 32.67 -44.21
N ASN A 328 5.84 31.58 -44.83
CA ASN A 328 6.75 31.64 -45.97
C ASN A 328 6.14 32.43 -47.15
N VAL A 329 4.86 32.18 -47.48
CA VAL A 329 4.13 32.94 -48.51
C VAL A 329 4.01 34.42 -48.14
N LYS A 330 3.70 34.73 -46.88
CA LYS A 330 3.61 36.12 -46.39
C LYS A 330 4.96 36.84 -46.53
N MET A 331 6.06 36.18 -46.18
CA MET A 331 7.41 36.73 -46.35
C MET A 331 7.74 36.99 -47.82
N ALA A 332 7.36 36.07 -48.73
CA ALA A 332 7.53 36.28 -50.17
C ALA A 332 6.74 37.50 -50.66
N LEU A 333 5.48 37.64 -50.22
CA LEU A 333 4.65 38.80 -50.55
C LEU A 333 5.20 40.11 -49.97
N ASP A 334 5.76 40.12 -48.76
CA ASP A 334 6.42 41.31 -48.20
C ASP A 334 7.61 41.74 -49.06
N ILE A 335 8.41 40.77 -49.53
CA ILE A 335 9.53 41.04 -50.45
C ILE A 335 9.00 41.61 -51.75
N GLU A 336 7.96 41.01 -52.34
CA GLU A 336 7.32 41.53 -53.56
C GLU A 336 6.83 42.97 -53.35
N ILE A 337 6.09 43.27 -52.27
CA ILE A 337 5.63 44.62 -51.94
C ILE A 337 6.81 45.58 -51.78
N ALA A 338 7.89 45.18 -51.11
CA ALA A 338 9.09 46.00 -50.97
C ALA A 338 9.75 46.28 -52.33
N THR A 339 9.80 45.29 -53.23
CA THR A 339 10.30 45.49 -54.59
C THR A 339 9.40 46.40 -55.42
N TYR A 340 8.07 46.24 -55.34
CA TYR A 340 7.11 47.14 -55.99
C TYR A 340 7.25 48.57 -55.47
N ARG A 341 7.35 48.78 -54.15
CA ARG A 341 7.59 50.11 -53.56
C ARG A 341 8.86 50.74 -54.11
N LYS A 342 9.97 50.00 -54.16
CA LYS A 342 11.24 50.48 -54.71
C LYS A 342 11.16 50.83 -56.20
N LEU A 343 10.39 50.08 -56.98
CA LEU A 343 10.13 50.40 -58.39
C LEU A 343 9.29 51.67 -58.54
N LEU A 344 8.24 51.85 -57.73
CA LEU A 344 7.43 53.07 -57.72
C LEU A 344 8.24 54.30 -57.29
N GLU A 345 9.09 54.19 -56.25
CA GLU A 345 10.02 55.25 -55.84
C GLU A 345 11.03 55.59 -56.94
N GLY A 346 11.47 54.60 -57.73
CA GLY A 346 12.29 54.80 -58.92
C GLY A 346 11.57 55.44 -60.10
N GLU A 347 10.24 55.27 -60.19
CA GLU A 347 9.40 55.93 -61.21
C GLU A 347 9.02 57.35 -60.77
N GLU A 348 8.75 57.59 -59.48
CA GLU A 348 8.67 58.93 -58.91
C GLU A 348 10.00 59.66 -59.11
N SER A 349 11.15 59.03 -58.95
CA SER A 349 12.46 59.64 -59.27
C SER A 349 12.58 60.08 -60.75
N ARG A 350 11.88 59.41 -61.68
CA ARG A 350 11.77 59.84 -63.09
C ARG A 350 10.68 60.88 -63.33
N SER A 351 9.66 60.93 -62.47
CA SER A 351 8.63 61.97 -62.47
C SER A 351 9.09 63.24 -61.73
N VAL A 352 10.12 63.14 -60.88
CA VAL A 352 10.86 64.24 -60.25
C VAL A 352 12.17 64.55 -61.01
N ASP A 353 12.42 63.90 -62.16
CA ASP A 353 13.46 64.32 -63.12
C ASP A 353 13.08 65.58 -63.93
N ILE A 354 12.08 66.34 -63.47
CA ILE A 354 11.91 67.78 -63.78
C ILE A 354 12.24 68.68 -62.56
N SER A 355 12.54 68.12 -61.38
CA SER A 355 12.94 68.93 -60.21
C SER A 355 14.07 68.28 -59.39
N ALA A 356 15.28 68.51 -59.91
CA ALA A 356 16.51 68.72 -59.14
C ALA A 356 17.11 67.54 -58.37
N TYR A 357 18.13 66.94 -59.00
CA TYR A 357 19.51 66.85 -58.49
C TYR A 357 19.73 67.18 -57.00
N SER A 358 19.97 66.15 -56.18
CA SER A 358 21.05 66.16 -55.17
C SER A 358 21.27 64.81 -54.49
N SER A 359 22.30 64.10 -54.98
CA SER A 359 23.47 63.58 -54.22
C SER A 359 23.33 62.67 -52.98
N ILE A 360 24.09 61.57 -53.06
CA ILE A 360 24.71 60.74 -51.97
C ILE A 360 23.75 59.73 -51.31
N GLY A 361 24.00 58.41 -51.20
CA GLY A 361 25.17 57.56 -51.41
C GLY A 361 25.56 56.82 -50.11
N PHE A 362 25.11 55.58 -49.88
CA PHE A 362 25.75 54.58 -48.97
C PHE A 362 25.01 53.23 -49.04
N ARG A 363 25.57 52.21 -49.72
CA ARG A 363 26.45 51.12 -49.23
C ARG A 363 25.69 49.86 -48.79
N GLU A 364 25.72 48.94 -49.74
CA GLU A 364 25.50 47.50 -49.73
C GLU A 364 26.35 46.76 -48.68
N THR A 365 25.72 45.89 -47.87
CA THR A 365 26.31 44.63 -47.37
C THR A 365 25.22 43.62 -47.01
N SER A 366 25.14 42.55 -47.80
CA SER A 366 24.79 41.18 -47.42
C SER A 366 25.72 40.28 -48.26
N PRO A 367 26.08 39.02 -47.92
CA PRO A 367 25.40 38.10 -47.00
C PRO A 367 26.34 37.31 -46.07
N GLU A 368 25.80 36.65 -45.04
CA GLU A 368 26.47 35.47 -44.49
C GLU A 368 25.47 34.39 -44.09
N SER A 369 25.53 33.30 -44.86
CA SER A 369 24.81 32.05 -44.70
C SER A 369 25.59 31.16 -43.73
N GLN A 370 25.00 30.76 -42.60
CA GLN A 370 25.50 29.63 -41.82
C GLN A 370 24.36 28.67 -41.51
N HIS A 371 24.40 27.52 -42.18
CA HIS A 371 23.70 26.30 -41.75
C HIS A 371 24.14 25.92 -40.33
N PRO A 372 23.23 25.45 -39.46
CA PRO A 372 23.63 24.62 -38.35
C PRO A 372 23.93 23.21 -38.87
N ARG A 373 25.16 22.75 -38.64
CA ARG A 373 25.57 21.36 -38.72
C ARG A 373 24.68 20.50 -37.82
N SER A 374 24.20 19.39 -38.35
CA SER A 374 23.77 18.24 -37.56
C SER A 374 24.94 17.70 -36.75
N SER A 375 24.92 17.87 -35.44
CA SER A 375 25.80 17.16 -34.50
C SER A 375 24.99 16.10 -33.77
N GLU A 376 25.16 14.85 -34.18
CA GLU A 376 24.74 13.66 -33.43
C GLU A 376 25.40 13.67 -32.05
N VAL A 377 24.58 13.76 -31.00
CA VAL A 377 25.04 13.60 -29.62
C VAL A 377 25.09 12.11 -29.33
N HIS A 378 26.29 11.50 -29.38
CA HIS A 378 26.51 10.19 -28.79
C HIS A 378 26.68 10.38 -27.27
N SER A 379 25.61 10.10 -26.51
CA SER A 379 25.66 10.13 -25.04
C SER A 379 26.46 8.93 -24.52
N LYS A 380 27.69 9.18 -24.05
CA LYS A 380 28.45 8.20 -23.25
C LYS A 380 27.82 8.10 -21.86
N LYS A 381 27.29 6.92 -21.52
CA LYS A 381 26.68 6.64 -20.21
C LYS A 381 27.74 6.02 -19.30
N THR A 382 28.21 6.77 -18.30
CA THR A 382 29.05 6.21 -17.23
C THR A 382 28.15 5.62 -16.16
N VAL A 383 28.40 4.36 -15.79
CA VAL A 383 27.68 3.67 -14.71
C VAL A 383 28.60 3.59 -13.50
N LEU A 384 28.16 4.17 -12.39
CA LEU A 384 28.81 4.03 -11.09
C LEU A 384 28.10 2.92 -10.32
N ILE A 385 28.85 1.87 -9.97
CA ILE A 385 28.35 0.79 -9.11
C ILE A 385 28.96 1.00 -7.73
N LYS A 386 28.10 1.28 -6.75
CA LYS A 386 28.46 1.30 -5.33
C LYS A 386 27.94 0.03 -4.67
N THR A 387 28.84 -0.70 -4.05
CA THR A 387 28.49 -1.89 -3.26
C THR A 387 28.71 -1.53 -1.79
N ILE A 388 27.64 -1.67 -0.99
CA ILE A 388 27.63 -1.36 0.44
C ILE A 388 27.34 -2.66 1.18
N GLU A 389 28.27 -3.11 2.02
CA GLU A 389 28.05 -4.23 2.94
C GLU A 389 27.65 -3.70 4.32
N THR A 390 26.43 -4.06 4.74
CA THR A 390 25.90 -3.74 6.08
C THR A 390 25.75 -5.01 6.90
N ARG A 391 26.24 -4.98 8.15
CA ARG A 391 26.00 -6.01 9.16
C ARG A 391 25.47 -5.33 10.42
N ASP A 392 24.33 -5.80 10.92
CA ASP A 392 23.64 -5.25 12.08
C ASP A 392 23.30 -3.75 11.99
N GLY A 393 23.04 -3.25 10.78
CA GLY A 393 22.55 -1.88 10.55
C GLY A 393 23.64 -0.80 10.48
N GLU A 394 24.91 -1.14 10.66
CA GLU A 394 26.03 -0.23 10.41
C GLU A 394 26.81 -0.63 9.14
N VAL A 395 27.27 0.37 8.38
CA VAL A 395 28.03 0.19 7.13
C VAL A 395 29.47 -0.19 7.48
N VAL A 396 29.86 -1.42 7.18
CA VAL A 396 31.18 -1.96 7.58
C VAL A 396 32.23 -1.77 6.47
N SER A 397 31.83 -1.69 5.21
CA SER A 397 32.72 -1.26 4.12
C SER A 397 31.96 -0.67 2.92
N GLU A 398 32.56 0.34 2.27
CA GLU A 398 32.08 0.95 1.03
C GLU A 398 33.21 0.90 -0.01
N SER A 399 32.93 0.30 -1.17
CA SER A 399 33.86 0.28 -2.31
C SER A 399 33.16 0.78 -3.57
N THR A 400 33.84 1.65 -4.31
CA THR A 400 33.32 2.27 -5.55
C THR A 400 34.23 1.92 -6.71
N GLN A 401 33.70 1.24 -7.73
CA GLN A 401 34.46 0.88 -8.92
C GLN A 401 33.87 1.57 -10.16
N HIS A 402 34.75 2.15 -10.99
CA HIS A 402 34.38 2.75 -12.28
C HIS A 402 34.55 1.72 -13.39
N GLN A 403 33.47 1.41 -14.10
CA GLN A 403 33.54 0.67 -15.36
C GLN A 403 33.27 1.66 -16.50
N GLN A 404 34.25 1.85 -17.38
CA GLN A 404 34.05 2.55 -18.65
C GLN A 404 33.82 1.51 -19.74
N ASP A 405 32.57 1.34 -20.16
CA ASP A 405 32.28 0.62 -21.40
C ASP A 405 32.52 1.55 -22.58
N ILE A 406 33.49 1.19 -23.41
CA ILE A 406 33.74 1.80 -24.71
C ILE A 406 32.91 0.99 -25.71
N MET A 407 31.85 1.59 -26.27
CA MET A 407 31.31 1.16 -27.56
C MET A 407 32.08 1.83 -28.69
#